data_AF-A0A2A9NI15-F1
#
_entry.id   AF-A0A2A9NI15-F1
#
_cell.length_a   1.000
_cell.length_b   1.000
_cell.length_c   1.000
_cell.angle_alpha   90.00
_cell.angle_beta   90.00
_cell.angle_gamma   90.00
#
_symmetry.space_group_name_H-M   'P 1'
#
loop_
_entity.id
_entity.type
_entity.pdbx_description
1 polymer ?
#
loop_
_entity_poly.entity_id
_entity_poly.type
_entity_poly.pdbx_seq_one_letter_code
_entity_poly.pdbx_strand_id
1 'polypeptide(L)'
;MGPEWDSVAVKAAENTLEIPLSSLPSCPELSWMTGGDLYHYVTWRLGRESQNSRSSYRTHTIRLILRTPPSPGDSNVVTRTTTDSDHLAKLFEISAGTDVILRSSDTVDFFVSERFLRLALPAFASIISSGSVGENGVKVIAVPETSHTLRHLLLILYNCIDTPGVNDGELFFEMGHTIQKYSLQFIESKLRLTLRSSPIMTKEPLRAFSIATLFGWTEEAKSAAVNTLGTALESLRYCSELERIKGADFFRLLEHRFKCVEVVGELITSNECTSPGDLIGNSGTSYPLSSSIKAKIQGILKQCPQGNAIRESTFLNIRVQRKTNDWSFEKSYKTLADVIEEAVIKVTHLISYLLIITDKWVWVYCTV
;
A
#
# COMPACT_ATOMS: atom_id res chain seq x y z
N MET A 1 27.46 -10.73 13.58
CA MET A 1 27.49 -12.12 13.06
C MET A 1 28.72 -12.22 12.17
N GLY A 2 29.50 -13.31 12.27
CA GLY A 2 30.79 -13.44 11.57
C GLY A 2 30.66 -13.87 10.10
N PRO A 3 31.72 -13.73 9.29
CA PRO A 3 31.72 -13.98 7.83
C PRO A 3 31.36 -15.41 7.41
N GLU A 4 31.46 -16.40 8.30
CA GLU A 4 31.05 -17.78 8.03
C GLU A 4 29.52 -17.95 7.98
N TRP A 5 28.77 -17.18 8.77
CA TRP A 5 27.30 -17.22 8.77
C TRP A 5 26.71 -16.65 7.48
N ASP A 6 27.37 -15.63 6.91
CA ASP A 6 26.99 -15.07 5.62
C ASP A 6 27.14 -16.11 4.50
N SER A 7 28.19 -16.94 4.54
CA SER A 7 28.38 -18.02 3.57
C SER A 7 27.31 -19.10 3.66
N VAL A 8 26.86 -19.46 4.86
CA VAL A 8 25.80 -20.46 5.06
C VAL A 8 24.44 -19.90 4.62
N ALA A 9 24.13 -18.66 4.99
CA ALA A 9 22.88 -18.00 4.60
C ALA A 9 22.78 -17.82 3.07
N VAL A 10 23.86 -17.41 2.41
CA VAL A 10 23.91 -17.30 0.95
C VAL A 10 23.72 -18.66 0.30
N LYS A 11 24.37 -19.72 0.81
CA LYS A 11 24.21 -21.06 0.23
C LYS A 11 22.80 -21.61 0.41
N ALA A 12 22.20 -21.39 1.58
CA ALA A 12 20.80 -21.73 1.82
C ALA A 12 19.87 -20.97 0.87
N ALA A 13 20.08 -19.67 0.69
CA ALA A 13 19.32 -18.84 -0.24
C ALA A 13 19.46 -19.34 -1.70
N GLU A 14 20.66 -19.73 -2.14
CA GLU A 14 20.89 -20.30 -3.47
C GLU A 14 20.12 -21.61 -3.68
N ASN A 15 20.10 -22.49 -2.68
CA ASN A 15 19.37 -23.76 -2.77
C ASN A 15 17.85 -23.54 -2.95
N THR A 16 17.31 -22.40 -2.48
CA THR A 16 15.89 -22.09 -2.68
C THR A 16 15.53 -21.75 -4.13
N LEU A 17 16.50 -21.42 -4.99
CA LEU A 17 16.28 -21.05 -6.40
C LEU A 17 15.69 -22.20 -7.23
N GLU A 18 15.85 -23.45 -6.79
CA GLU A 18 15.28 -24.62 -7.45
C GLU A 18 13.78 -24.78 -7.20
N ILE A 19 13.26 -24.13 -6.17
CA ILE A 19 11.85 -24.15 -5.80
C ILE A 19 11.16 -22.94 -6.46
N PRO A 20 9.93 -23.00 -6.96
CA PRO A 20 9.19 -21.80 -7.37
C PRO A 20 8.89 -20.90 -6.15
N LEU A 21 8.96 -19.57 -6.32
CA LEU A 21 8.63 -18.63 -5.24
C LEU A 21 7.19 -18.82 -4.70
N SER A 22 6.25 -19.20 -5.58
CA SER A 22 4.86 -19.53 -5.21
C SER A 22 4.69 -20.83 -4.43
N SER A 23 5.74 -21.64 -4.33
CA SER A 23 5.72 -22.94 -3.66
C SER A 23 6.55 -22.94 -2.37
N LEU A 24 7.07 -21.78 -1.96
CA LEU A 24 7.73 -21.68 -0.66
C LEU A 24 6.71 -21.90 0.46
N PRO A 25 7.02 -22.75 1.45
CA PRO A 25 6.15 -22.92 2.61
C PRO A 25 6.21 -21.68 3.51
N SER A 26 5.07 -21.32 4.09
CA SER A 26 5.05 -20.41 5.24
C SER A 26 5.78 -21.07 6.41
N CYS A 27 6.70 -20.35 7.04
CA CYS A 27 7.42 -20.83 8.21
C CYS A 27 7.36 -19.79 9.36
N PRO A 28 7.34 -20.25 10.62
CA PRO A 28 7.21 -19.34 11.77
C PRO A 28 8.38 -18.36 11.88
N GLU A 29 9.56 -18.69 11.38
CA GLU A 29 10.76 -17.87 11.37
C GLU A 29 10.60 -16.59 10.53
N LEU A 30 9.64 -16.54 9.59
CA LEU A 30 9.29 -15.31 8.88
C LEU A 30 8.84 -14.20 9.84
N SER A 31 8.33 -14.55 11.02
CA SER A 31 7.95 -13.57 12.05
C SER A 31 9.15 -12.95 12.78
N TRP A 32 10.36 -13.53 12.65
CA TRP A 32 11.58 -13.06 13.31
C TRP A 32 12.35 -12.02 12.49
N MET A 33 12.08 -11.92 11.19
CA MET A 33 12.67 -10.91 10.29
C MET A 33 11.67 -9.81 9.95
N THR A 34 12.16 -8.69 9.43
CA THR A 34 11.30 -7.60 8.96
C THR A 34 10.71 -7.94 7.59
N GLY A 35 9.63 -7.25 7.22
CA GLY A 35 9.14 -7.27 5.83
C GLY A 35 10.19 -6.77 4.84
N GLY A 36 11.05 -5.83 5.26
CA GLY A 36 12.13 -5.28 4.46
C GLY A 36 13.23 -6.31 4.15
N ASP A 37 13.67 -7.07 5.14
CA ASP A 37 14.62 -8.18 4.96
C ASP A 37 14.09 -9.20 3.96
N LEU A 38 12.82 -9.60 4.10
CA LEU A 38 12.18 -10.55 3.18
C LEU A 38 12.04 -9.94 1.77
N TYR A 39 11.71 -8.66 1.66
CA TYR A 39 11.68 -7.95 0.37
C TYR A 39 13.04 -7.97 -0.33
N HIS A 40 14.13 -7.73 0.40
CA HIS A 40 15.48 -7.78 -0.16
C HIS A 40 15.85 -9.18 -0.64
N TYR A 41 15.47 -10.21 0.10
CA TYR A 41 15.64 -11.59 -0.34
C TYR A 41 14.84 -11.90 -1.63
N VAL A 42 13.56 -11.50 -1.69
CA VAL A 42 12.70 -11.73 -2.87
C VAL A 42 13.23 -10.98 -4.10
N THR A 43 13.64 -9.72 -3.95
CA THR A 43 14.20 -8.94 -5.06
C THR A 43 15.54 -9.49 -5.55
N TRP A 44 16.42 -9.92 -4.62
CA TRP A 44 17.65 -10.64 -4.96
C TRP A 44 17.36 -11.90 -5.79
N ARG A 45 16.37 -12.69 -5.36
CA ARG A 45 15.99 -13.94 -6.01
C ARG A 45 15.46 -13.71 -7.43
N LEU A 46 14.52 -12.77 -7.60
CA LEU A 46 13.97 -12.41 -8.91
C LEU A 46 15.06 -11.91 -9.89
N GLY A 47 16.05 -11.20 -9.35
CA GLY A 47 17.23 -10.78 -10.11
C GLY A 47 18.07 -11.95 -10.65
N ARG A 48 18.17 -13.05 -9.90
CA ARG A 48 18.91 -14.28 -10.30
C ARG A 48 18.13 -15.14 -11.29
N GLU A 49 16.82 -15.31 -11.09
CA GLU A 49 15.95 -16.03 -12.03
C GLU A 49 16.00 -15.38 -13.44
N SER A 50 16.01 -14.05 -13.48
CA SER A 50 16.16 -13.27 -14.71
C SER A 50 17.52 -13.48 -15.40
N GLN A 51 18.59 -13.74 -14.64
CA GLN A 51 19.93 -14.01 -15.19
C GLN A 51 20.08 -15.44 -15.70
N ASN A 52 19.48 -16.44 -15.04
CA ASN A 52 19.49 -17.82 -15.51
C ASN A 52 18.65 -18.01 -16.78
N SER A 53 17.53 -17.29 -16.91
CA SER A 53 16.73 -17.29 -18.14
C SER A 53 17.41 -16.55 -19.32
N ARG A 54 18.46 -15.74 -19.06
CA ARG A 54 19.21 -14.97 -20.07
C ARG A 54 20.27 -15.78 -20.83
N SER A 55 20.39 -17.10 -20.60
CA SER A 55 21.14 -17.98 -21.50
C SER A 55 20.45 -18.20 -22.85
N SER A 56 19.19 -17.74 -23.05
CA SER A 56 18.47 -18.01 -24.30
C SER A 56 18.30 -16.81 -25.24
N TYR A 57 18.12 -15.55 -24.81
CA TYR A 57 18.12 -14.42 -25.76
C TYR A 57 18.63 -13.12 -25.14
N ARG A 58 19.58 -12.49 -25.85
CA ARG A 58 20.08 -11.13 -25.61
C ARG A 58 18.93 -10.13 -25.60
N THR A 59 18.77 -9.40 -24.50
CA THR A 59 18.23 -8.04 -24.56
C THR A 59 19.11 -7.13 -23.70
N HIS A 60 19.91 -6.32 -24.38
CA HIS A 60 20.49 -5.10 -23.85
C HIS A 60 19.36 -4.25 -23.28
N THR A 61 19.44 -3.89 -22.00
CA THR A 61 19.06 -2.61 -21.36
C THR A 61 18.78 -2.91 -19.88
N ILE A 62 19.02 -1.92 -19.01
CA ILE A 62 18.94 -1.94 -17.55
C ILE A 62 20.28 -2.31 -16.90
N ARG A 63 21.23 -1.37 -17.00
CA ARG A 63 22.30 -1.22 -16.01
C ARG A 63 22.58 0.22 -15.59
N LEU A 64 21.66 1.16 -15.84
CA LEU A 64 21.88 2.56 -15.48
C LEU A 64 20.57 3.23 -15.07
N ILE A 65 20.13 3.02 -13.82
CA ILE A 65 19.41 4.03 -13.04
C ILE A 65 19.85 3.89 -11.58
N LEU A 66 21.13 4.15 -11.33
CA LEU A 66 21.59 4.68 -10.05
C LEU A 66 22.44 5.89 -10.40
N ARG A 67 22.11 7.02 -9.76
CA ARG A 67 22.69 8.37 -9.90
C ARG A 67 22.08 9.25 -10.99
N THR A 68 21.06 10.02 -10.60
CA THR A 68 21.14 11.50 -10.57
C THR A 68 20.01 12.06 -9.68
N PRO A 69 20.26 13.16 -8.93
CA PRO A 69 19.21 13.88 -8.21
C PRO A 69 18.40 14.76 -9.17
N PRO A 70 17.09 14.98 -8.95
CA PRO A 70 16.33 15.94 -9.73
C PRO A 70 16.65 17.38 -9.28
N SER A 71 16.91 18.26 -10.25
CA SER A 71 16.96 19.72 -10.10
C SER A 71 15.66 20.34 -10.67
N PRO A 72 15.26 21.56 -10.28
CA PRO A 72 13.87 22.02 -10.25
C PRO A 72 13.42 22.85 -11.47
N GLY A 73 12.11 22.93 -11.69
CA GLY A 73 11.40 23.77 -12.69
C GLY A 73 10.68 22.89 -13.73
N ASP A 74 9.39 23.01 -14.02
CA ASP A 74 8.58 24.21 -14.15
C ASP A 74 7.16 24.06 -13.56
N SER A 75 6.79 25.03 -12.73
CA SER A 75 5.46 25.21 -12.18
C SER A 75 4.65 26.15 -13.07
N ASN A 76 3.63 25.61 -13.75
CA ASN A 76 2.46 26.38 -14.17
C ASN A 76 1.24 25.85 -13.42
N VAL A 77 1.02 26.38 -12.21
CA VAL A 77 -0.19 26.15 -11.42
C VAL A 77 -1.03 27.42 -11.43
N VAL A 78 -2.22 27.29 -12.00
CA VAL A 78 -3.29 28.28 -11.98
C VAL A 78 -3.71 28.51 -10.52
N THR A 79 -3.49 29.74 -10.07
CA THR A 79 -3.79 30.28 -8.74
C THR A 79 -5.29 30.34 -8.45
N ARG A 80 -5.79 29.48 -7.54
CA ARG A 80 -7.03 29.71 -6.77
C ARG A 80 -7.04 28.91 -5.45
N THR A 81 -6.34 29.35 -4.39
CA THR A 81 -6.48 28.84 -2.99
C THR A 81 -5.78 29.68 -1.91
N THR A 82 -5.42 30.94 -2.15
CA THR A 82 -4.61 31.73 -1.20
C THR A 82 -5.32 32.13 0.10
N THR A 83 -6.65 32.09 0.18
CA THR A 83 -7.38 32.54 1.37
C THR A 83 -7.50 31.50 2.50
N ASP A 84 -7.71 30.22 2.21
CA ASP A 84 -7.88 29.19 3.26
C ASP A 84 -6.56 28.83 3.96
N SER A 85 -5.47 28.74 3.20
CA SER A 85 -4.15 28.37 3.75
C SER A 85 -3.64 29.39 4.78
N ASP A 86 -3.86 30.69 4.53
CA ASP A 86 -3.43 31.78 5.42
C ASP A 86 -4.27 31.85 6.71
N HIS A 87 -5.56 31.51 6.65
CA HIS A 87 -6.41 31.41 7.84
C HIS A 87 -6.05 30.19 8.70
N LEU A 88 -5.76 29.04 8.08
CA LEU A 88 -5.28 27.85 8.78
C LEU A 88 -3.89 28.06 9.40
N ALA A 89 -3.04 28.90 8.82
CA ALA A 89 -1.73 29.23 9.40
C ALA A 89 -1.86 29.93 10.77
N LYS A 90 -2.84 30.83 10.89
CA LYS A 90 -3.07 31.66 12.09
C LYS A 90 -3.81 30.95 13.23
N LEU A 91 -4.36 29.75 12.98
CA LEU A 91 -5.22 29.03 13.93
C LEU A 91 -4.52 28.62 15.23
N PHE A 92 -3.19 28.47 15.20
CA PHE A 92 -2.39 28.10 16.37
C PHE A 92 -1.39 29.21 16.78
N GLU A 93 -1.69 30.46 16.40
CA GLU A 93 -1.00 31.65 16.93
C GLU A 93 -1.61 32.07 18.28
N ILE A 94 -0.89 32.92 19.01
CA ILE A 94 -1.33 33.45 20.31
C ILE A 94 -2.71 34.12 20.17
N SER A 95 -3.69 33.67 20.96
CA SER A 95 -5.03 34.26 20.97
C SER A 95 -5.66 34.23 22.38
N ALA A 96 -6.75 34.98 22.55
CA ALA A 96 -7.52 35.03 23.80
C ALA A 96 -8.23 33.69 24.04
N GLY A 97 -7.49 32.70 24.54
CA GLY A 97 -7.98 31.33 24.75
C GLY A 97 -6.88 30.26 24.71
N THR A 98 -5.66 30.63 24.31
CA THR A 98 -4.50 29.74 24.34
C THR A 98 -3.73 29.91 25.66
N ASP A 99 -3.64 28.85 26.45
CA ASP A 99 -3.04 28.80 27.79
C ASP A 99 -1.89 27.78 27.89
N VAL A 100 -1.67 26.98 26.83
CA VAL A 100 -0.58 26.01 26.71
C VAL A 100 0.12 26.13 25.36
N ILE A 101 1.43 25.90 25.36
CA ILE A 101 2.26 25.79 24.16
C ILE A 101 2.66 24.33 23.97
N LEU A 102 2.30 23.74 22.83
CA LEU A 102 2.90 22.49 22.37
C LEU A 102 4.10 22.83 21.50
N ARG A 103 5.28 22.37 21.89
CA ARG A 103 6.52 22.55 21.13
C ARG A 103 6.86 21.25 20.41
N SER A 104 6.90 21.29 19.09
CA SER A 104 7.30 20.15 18.26
C SER A 104 8.79 19.85 18.38
N SER A 105 9.22 18.69 17.88
CA SER A 105 10.63 18.27 17.90
C SER A 105 11.55 19.15 17.04
N ASP A 106 11.02 19.77 16.01
CA ASP A 106 11.67 20.79 15.18
C ASP A 106 11.44 22.22 15.70
N THR A 107 11.09 22.36 16.99
CA THR A 107 11.06 23.62 17.76
C THR A 107 10.00 24.64 17.33
N VAL A 108 8.94 24.20 16.66
CA VAL A 108 7.79 25.05 16.32
C VAL A 108 6.78 25.03 17.46
N ASP A 109 6.34 26.22 17.86
CA ASP A 109 5.39 26.41 18.96
C ASP A 109 3.96 26.52 18.42
N PHE A 110 3.06 25.72 19.00
CA PHE A 110 1.62 25.74 18.72
C PHE A 110 0.86 26.19 19.97
N PHE A 111 0.18 27.32 19.86
CA PHE A 111 -0.62 27.89 20.95
C PHE A 111 -2.00 27.24 20.94
N VAL A 112 -2.33 26.54 22.03
CA VAL A 112 -3.54 25.72 22.13
C VAL A 112 -4.21 25.88 23.50
N SER A 113 -5.45 25.37 23.60
CA SER A 113 -6.20 25.39 24.86
C SER A 113 -6.00 24.09 25.63
N GLU A 114 -5.51 24.18 26.87
CA GLU A 114 -5.34 23.07 27.81
C GLU A 114 -6.66 22.35 28.04
N ARG A 115 -7.75 23.12 28.20
CA ARG A 115 -9.09 22.55 28.39
C ARG A 115 -9.49 21.69 27.20
N PHE A 116 -9.22 22.16 25.98
CA PHE A 116 -9.53 21.41 24.77
C PHE A 116 -8.64 20.17 24.64
N LEU A 117 -7.33 20.31 24.86
CA LEU A 117 -6.41 19.18 24.83
C LEU A 117 -6.79 18.10 25.84
N ARG A 118 -7.11 18.46 27.09
CA ARG A 118 -7.54 17.49 28.11
C ARG A 118 -8.82 16.75 27.73
N LEU A 119 -9.73 17.42 27.02
CA LEU A 119 -10.98 16.82 26.55
C LEU A 119 -10.76 15.89 25.36
N ALA A 120 -9.97 16.32 24.37
CA ALA A 120 -9.76 15.60 23.13
C ALA A 120 -8.68 14.50 23.23
N LEU A 121 -7.73 14.64 24.16
CA LEU A 121 -6.59 13.76 24.36
C LEU A 121 -6.47 13.38 25.85
N PRO A 122 -7.27 12.44 26.37
CA PRO A 122 -7.16 12.01 27.77
C PRO A 122 -5.75 11.49 28.12
N ALA A 123 -5.06 10.84 27.17
CA ALA A 123 -3.67 10.41 27.31
C ALA A 123 -2.69 11.57 27.57
N PHE A 124 -3.01 12.78 27.09
CA PHE A 124 -2.22 13.97 27.33
C PHE A 124 -2.31 14.48 28.76
N ALA A 125 -3.24 14.02 29.62
CA ALA A 125 -3.31 14.51 31.00
C ALA A 125 -1.99 14.33 31.77
N SER A 126 -1.29 13.20 31.53
CA SER A 126 0.03 12.93 32.09
C SER A 126 1.12 13.85 31.52
N ILE A 127 1.14 14.02 30.20
CA ILE A 127 2.10 14.84 29.45
C ILE A 127 1.93 16.33 29.80
N ILE A 128 0.68 16.78 29.84
CA ILE A 128 0.31 18.10 30.31
C ILE A 128 0.83 18.28 31.73
N SER A 129 0.64 17.34 32.64
CA SER A 129 1.14 17.49 34.02
C SER A 129 2.67 17.61 34.11
N SER A 130 3.42 17.08 33.13
CA SER A 130 4.88 17.18 33.04
C SER A 130 5.43 18.45 32.36
N GLY A 131 4.57 19.34 31.86
CA GLY A 131 4.98 20.56 31.17
C GLY A 131 5.77 21.52 32.07
N SER A 132 6.82 22.12 31.53
CA SER A 132 7.59 23.16 32.21
C SER A 132 6.88 24.51 32.13
N VAL A 133 6.92 25.29 33.20
CA VAL A 133 6.44 26.69 33.15
C VAL A 133 7.54 27.53 32.49
N GLY A 134 7.22 28.13 31.34
CA GLY A 134 8.14 29.03 30.64
C GLY A 134 8.29 30.37 31.35
N GLU A 135 9.23 31.20 30.88
CA GLU A 135 9.55 32.51 31.48
C GLU A 135 8.37 33.46 31.58
N ASN A 136 7.39 33.32 30.67
CA ASN A 136 6.18 34.15 30.62
C ASN A 136 5.03 33.60 31.49
N GLY A 137 5.28 32.56 32.30
CA GLY A 137 4.25 31.87 33.09
C GLY A 137 3.34 30.93 32.28
N VAL A 138 3.52 30.86 30.96
CA VAL A 138 2.79 29.94 30.07
C VAL A 138 3.45 28.56 30.10
N LYS A 139 2.62 27.54 30.16
CA LYS A 139 3.07 26.15 30.23
C LYS A 139 3.49 25.63 28.86
N VAL A 140 4.72 25.13 28.77
CA VAL A 140 5.31 24.57 27.55
C VAL A 140 5.43 23.05 27.69
N ILE A 141 4.92 22.34 26.68
CA ILE A 141 4.95 20.89 26.59
C ILE A 141 5.72 20.51 25.33
N ALA A 142 6.91 19.93 25.50
CA ALA A 142 7.65 19.39 24.38
C ALA A 142 7.06 18.03 23.94
N VAL A 143 6.85 17.87 22.64
CA VAL A 143 6.35 16.63 22.05
C VAL A 143 7.31 16.14 20.95
N PRO A 144 7.48 14.82 20.75
CA PRO A 144 8.45 14.30 19.80
C PRO A 144 7.98 14.42 18.34
N GLU A 145 6.70 14.69 18.10
CA GLU A 145 6.15 14.85 16.75
C GLU A 145 6.70 16.11 16.07
N THR A 146 6.95 16.04 14.77
CA THR A 146 7.37 17.19 13.95
C THR A 146 6.24 18.21 13.83
N SER A 147 6.58 19.47 13.53
CA SER A 147 5.60 20.53 13.31
C SER A 147 4.58 20.15 12.24
N HIS A 148 5.01 19.46 11.18
CA HIS A 148 4.16 19.01 10.09
C HIS A 148 3.10 18.00 10.56
N THR A 149 3.49 16.96 11.30
CA THR A 149 2.58 15.94 11.84
C THR A 149 1.67 16.55 12.91
N LEU A 150 2.23 17.32 13.84
CA LEU A 150 1.50 17.95 14.93
C LEU A 150 0.45 18.93 14.42
N ARG A 151 0.79 19.74 13.41
CA ARG A 151 -0.15 20.68 12.77
C ARG A 151 -1.36 19.95 12.19
N HIS A 152 -1.14 18.89 11.40
CA HIS A 152 -2.25 18.12 10.81
C HIS A 152 -3.11 17.46 11.87
N LEU A 153 -2.49 16.90 12.91
CA LEU A 153 -3.22 16.33 14.04
C LEU A 153 -4.12 17.36 14.72
N LEU A 154 -3.58 18.54 15.03
CA LEU A 154 -4.32 19.62 15.68
C LEU A 154 -5.46 20.15 14.80
N LEU A 155 -5.24 20.31 13.49
CA LEU A 155 -6.30 20.74 12.58
C LEU A 155 -7.48 19.76 12.55
N ILE A 156 -7.21 18.45 12.60
CA ILE A 156 -8.29 17.44 12.66
C ILE A 156 -8.94 17.45 14.05
N LEU A 157 -8.14 17.54 15.12
CA LEU A 157 -8.62 17.59 16.50
C LEU A 157 -9.61 18.73 16.70
N TYR A 158 -9.28 19.92 16.21
CA TYR A 158 -10.12 21.12 16.30
C TYR A 158 -11.25 21.17 15.25
N ASN A 159 -11.44 20.09 14.47
CA ASN A 159 -12.41 20.02 13.36
C ASN A 159 -12.27 21.16 12.34
N CYS A 160 -11.05 21.69 12.17
CA CYS A 160 -10.75 22.68 11.15
C CYS A 160 -10.63 22.04 9.76
N ILE A 161 -10.30 20.75 9.71
CA ILE A 161 -10.28 19.93 8.49
C ILE A 161 -10.93 18.57 8.76
N ASP A 162 -11.65 18.06 7.77
CA ASP A 162 -12.25 16.72 7.83
C ASP A 162 -11.32 15.63 7.33
N THR A 163 -10.49 15.95 6.35
CA THR A 163 -9.47 15.06 5.80
C THR A 163 -8.15 15.82 5.73
N PRO A 164 -7.06 15.26 6.27
CA PRO A 164 -5.76 15.83 6.01
C PRO A 164 -5.44 15.64 4.52
N GLY A 165 -4.94 16.68 3.86
CA GLY A 165 -4.47 16.63 2.47
C GLY A 165 -3.19 15.81 2.31
N VAL A 166 -3.09 14.67 2.99
CA VAL A 166 -1.91 13.82 3.02
C VAL A 166 -1.86 13.06 1.70
N ASN A 167 -0.94 13.48 0.85
CA ASN A 167 -0.51 12.72 -0.33
C ASN A 167 0.89 12.12 -0.14
N ASP A 168 1.43 12.23 1.07
CA ASP A 168 2.75 11.77 1.47
C ASP A 168 2.63 10.56 2.41
N GLY A 169 3.23 9.44 2.00
CA GLY A 169 3.19 8.21 2.77
C GLY A 169 3.93 8.32 4.11
N GLU A 170 5.00 9.12 4.17
CA GLU A 170 5.75 9.35 5.41
C GLU A 170 4.86 10.06 6.45
N LEU A 171 4.13 11.10 6.02
CA LEU A 171 3.18 11.78 6.90
C LEU A 171 2.04 10.84 7.34
N PHE A 172 1.52 9.97 6.48
CA PHE A 172 0.52 8.97 6.91
C PHE A 172 1.05 8.05 8.00
N PHE A 173 2.28 7.59 7.84
CA PHE A 173 2.96 6.74 8.79
C PHE A 173 3.15 7.43 10.15
N GLU A 174 3.68 8.66 10.14
CA GLU A 174 3.87 9.46 11.35
C GLU A 174 2.56 9.81 12.05
N MET A 175 1.52 10.16 11.27
CA MET A 175 0.17 10.39 11.80
C MET A 175 -0.42 9.13 12.44
N GLY A 176 -0.27 7.96 11.79
CA GLY A 176 -0.74 6.69 12.34
C GLY A 176 -0.09 6.36 13.68
N HIS A 177 1.23 6.53 13.78
CA HIS A 177 1.96 6.35 15.05
C HIS A 177 1.47 7.29 16.14
N THR A 178 1.27 8.57 15.79
CA THR A 178 0.79 9.60 16.70
C THR A 178 -0.62 9.29 17.20
N ILE A 179 -1.52 8.87 16.31
CA ILE A 179 -2.91 8.50 16.63
C ILE A 179 -2.96 7.28 17.54
N GLN A 180 -2.14 6.26 17.26
CA GLN A 180 -2.08 5.06 18.09
C GLN A 180 -1.51 5.37 19.48
N LYS A 181 -0.40 6.12 19.55
CA LYS A 181 0.26 6.56 20.78
C LYS A 181 -0.71 7.31 21.70
N TYR A 182 -1.54 8.18 21.13
CA TYR A 182 -2.49 9.00 21.89
C TYR A 182 -3.91 8.43 21.94
N SER A 183 -4.13 7.22 21.42
CA SER A 183 -5.43 6.52 21.40
C SER A 183 -6.57 7.33 20.77
N LEU A 184 -6.29 7.98 19.63
CA LEU A 184 -7.19 8.91 18.94
C LEU A 184 -8.11 8.21 17.92
N GLN A 185 -8.98 7.31 18.39
CA GLN A 185 -9.82 6.46 17.52
C GLN A 185 -10.68 7.23 16.51
N PHE A 186 -11.17 8.42 16.87
CA PHE A 186 -11.97 9.23 15.95
C PHE A 186 -11.13 9.78 14.78
N ILE A 187 -9.88 10.16 15.04
CA ILE A 187 -8.93 10.60 14.00
C ILE A 187 -8.49 9.42 13.17
N GLU A 188 -8.28 8.25 13.80
CA GLU A 188 -7.97 7.01 13.09
C GLU A 188 -9.02 6.71 12.01
N SER A 189 -10.29 6.86 12.35
CA SER A 189 -11.40 6.67 11.40
C SER A 189 -11.33 7.63 10.22
N LYS A 190 -11.04 8.92 10.47
CA LYS A 190 -10.83 9.93 9.41
C LYS A 190 -9.59 9.62 8.56
N LEU A 191 -8.49 9.19 9.19
CA LEU A 191 -7.24 8.87 8.49
C LEU A 191 -7.39 7.64 7.58
N ARG A 192 -8.09 6.61 8.05
CA ARG A 192 -8.44 5.42 7.25
C ARG A 192 -9.26 5.78 6.02
N LEU A 193 -10.30 6.61 6.18
CA LEU A 193 -11.09 7.10 5.05
C LEU A 193 -10.23 7.90 4.06
N THR A 194 -9.34 8.75 4.58
CA THR A 194 -8.41 9.54 3.75
C THR A 194 -7.47 8.63 2.98
N LEU A 195 -6.91 7.59 3.62
CA LEU A 195 -6.03 6.62 2.97
C LEU A 195 -6.76 5.92 1.81
N ARG A 196 -8.01 5.47 2.00
CA ARG A 196 -8.80 4.82 0.95
C ARG A 196 -8.96 5.68 -0.31
N SER A 197 -9.11 6.99 -0.14
CA SER A 197 -9.21 7.94 -1.25
C SER A 197 -7.86 8.50 -1.74
N SER A 198 -6.76 8.17 -1.05
CA SER A 198 -5.45 8.75 -1.32
C SER A 198 -4.82 8.14 -2.59
N PRO A 199 -4.11 8.94 -3.40
CA PRO A 199 -3.29 8.44 -4.51
C PRO A 199 -2.23 7.42 -4.08
N ILE A 200 -1.84 7.37 -2.80
CA ILE A 200 -0.87 6.40 -2.28
C ILE A 200 -1.37 4.97 -2.49
N MET A 201 -2.68 4.74 -2.41
CA MET A 201 -3.29 3.42 -2.64
C MET A 201 -2.96 2.85 -4.03
N THR A 202 -2.75 3.70 -5.03
CA THR A 202 -2.49 3.28 -6.42
C THR A 202 -1.04 3.53 -6.86
N LYS A 203 -0.43 4.64 -6.40
CA LYS A 203 0.95 5.01 -6.76
C LYS A 203 2.01 4.25 -5.94
N GLU A 204 1.70 3.97 -4.68
CA GLU A 204 2.62 3.33 -3.72
C GLU A 204 1.88 2.24 -2.93
N PRO A 205 1.25 1.25 -3.60
CA PRO A 205 0.36 0.30 -2.94
C PRO A 205 1.07 -0.56 -1.89
N LEU A 206 2.37 -0.83 -2.05
CA LEU A 206 3.18 -1.56 -1.07
C LEU A 206 3.40 -0.76 0.23
N ARG A 207 3.56 0.56 0.12
CA ARG A 207 3.63 1.46 1.27
C ARG A 207 2.28 1.57 1.96
N ALA A 208 1.20 1.76 1.21
CA ALA A 208 -0.16 1.74 1.77
C ALA A 208 -0.47 0.42 2.51
N PHE A 209 -0.07 -0.71 1.93
CA PHE A 209 -0.20 -2.03 2.55
C PHE A 209 0.57 -2.11 3.86
N SER A 210 1.83 -1.66 3.86
CA SER A 210 2.70 -1.72 5.04
C SER A 210 2.15 -0.85 6.18
N ILE A 211 1.74 0.38 5.88
CA ILE A 211 1.10 1.30 6.84
C ILE A 211 -0.17 0.70 7.41
N ALA A 212 -1.08 0.24 6.55
CA ALA A 212 -2.36 -0.32 6.98
C ALA A 212 -2.17 -1.60 7.82
N THR A 213 -1.19 -2.44 7.46
CA THR A 213 -0.88 -3.66 8.20
C THR A 213 -0.29 -3.35 9.58
N LEU A 214 0.66 -2.41 9.65
CA LEU A 214 1.28 -1.97 10.89
C LEU A 214 0.24 -1.48 11.92
N PHE A 215 -0.74 -0.70 11.47
CA PHE A 215 -1.79 -0.14 12.32
C PHE A 215 -3.04 -1.03 12.46
N GLY A 216 -3.05 -2.23 11.88
CA GLY A 216 -4.18 -3.15 11.98
C GLY A 216 -5.44 -2.72 11.19
N TRP A 217 -5.27 -1.86 10.19
CA TRP A 217 -6.33 -1.40 9.29
C TRP A 217 -6.61 -2.45 8.22
N THR A 218 -7.22 -3.55 8.63
CA THR A 218 -7.36 -4.77 7.84
C THR A 218 -8.06 -4.57 6.48
N GLU A 219 -9.08 -3.73 6.40
CA GLU A 219 -9.78 -3.49 5.13
C GLU A 219 -8.93 -2.65 4.17
N GLU A 220 -8.22 -1.66 4.69
CA GLU A 220 -7.30 -0.81 3.93
C GLU A 220 -6.11 -1.62 3.42
N ALA A 221 -5.57 -2.52 4.26
CA ALA A 221 -4.48 -3.42 3.87
C ALA A 221 -4.90 -4.35 2.73
N LYS A 222 -6.13 -4.87 2.76
CA LYS A 222 -6.68 -5.68 1.65
C LYS A 222 -6.80 -4.88 0.36
N SER A 223 -7.38 -3.67 0.43
CA SER A 223 -7.49 -2.81 -0.74
C SER A 223 -6.11 -2.47 -1.31
N ALA A 224 -5.13 -2.21 -0.46
CA ALA A 224 -3.76 -1.94 -0.88
C ALA A 224 -3.10 -3.19 -1.50
N ALA A 225 -3.29 -4.38 -0.91
CA ALA A 225 -2.82 -5.65 -1.45
C ALA A 225 -3.37 -5.90 -2.87
N VAL A 226 -4.66 -5.68 -3.09
CA VAL A 226 -5.29 -5.76 -4.43
C VAL A 226 -4.63 -4.77 -5.40
N ASN A 227 -4.35 -3.54 -4.97
CA ASN A 227 -3.70 -2.56 -5.83
C ASN A 227 -2.24 -2.92 -6.17
N THR A 228 -1.56 -3.74 -5.35
CA THR A 228 -0.23 -4.26 -5.74
C THR A 228 -0.29 -5.16 -6.97
N LEU A 229 -1.44 -5.81 -7.24
CA LEU A 229 -1.60 -6.76 -8.34
C LEU A 229 -1.46 -6.11 -9.73
N GLY A 230 -1.69 -4.80 -9.83
CA GLY A 230 -1.47 -4.05 -11.07
C GLY A 230 0.00 -3.83 -11.42
N THR A 231 0.91 -4.02 -10.45
CA THR A 231 2.35 -3.85 -10.64
C THR A 231 3.03 -5.21 -10.64
N ALA A 232 4.01 -5.42 -11.53
CA ALA A 232 4.82 -6.63 -11.52
C ALA A 232 5.59 -6.74 -10.19
N LEU A 233 5.75 -7.95 -9.66
CA LEU A 233 6.42 -8.15 -8.36
C LEU A 233 7.83 -7.54 -8.32
N GLU A 234 8.59 -7.68 -9.42
CA GLU A 234 9.92 -7.08 -9.61
C GLU A 234 9.92 -5.56 -9.69
N SER A 235 8.76 -4.94 -9.96
CA SER A 235 8.58 -3.49 -10.09
C SER A 235 8.00 -2.85 -8.82
N LEU A 236 7.63 -3.63 -7.81
CA LEU A 236 7.17 -3.08 -6.53
C LEU A 236 8.33 -2.36 -5.85
N ARG A 237 8.19 -1.05 -5.64
CA ARG A 237 9.22 -0.22 -5.03
C ARG A 237 9.31 -0.49 -3.53
N TYR A 238 10.53 -0.64 -3.04
CA TYR A 238 10.83 -0.70 -1.61
C TYR A 238 10.31 0.56 -0.91
N CYS A 239 9.82 0.39 0.32
CA CYS A 239 9.43 1.45 1.21
C CYS A 239 9.94 1.15 2.62
N SER A 240 10.31 2.18 3.37
CA SER A 240 10.88 2.08 4.73
C SER A 240 9.91 1.45 5.73
N GLU A 241 8.60 1.57 5.49
CA GLU A 241 7.56 1.02 6.34
C GLU A 241 7.55 -0.52 6.36
N LEU A 242 8.17 -1.18 5.37
CA LEU A 242 8.37 -2.62 5.39
C LEU A 242 9.26 -3.09 6.55
N GLU A 243 10.16 -2.24 7.03
CA GLU A 243 10.99 -2.54 8.20
C GLU A 243 10.18 -2.61 9.50
N ARG A 244 8.95 -2.10 9.48
CA ARG A 244 8.07 -2.01 10.66
C ARG A 244 7.05 -3.14 10.72
N ILE A 245 6.81 -3.85 9.62
CA ILE A 245 5.97 -5.05 9.59
C ILE A 245 6.83 -6.31 9.69
N LYS A 246 6.22 -7.44 10.05
CA LYS A 246 6.93 -8.72 10.11
C LYS A 246 7.10 -9.29 8.71
N GLY A 247 8.15 -10.09 8.51
CA GLY A 247 8.34 -10.86 7.28
C GLY A 247 7.13 -11.73 6.96
N ALA A 248 6.48 -12.30 7.98
CA ALA A 248 5.24 -13.06 7.84
C ALA A 248 4.11 -12.24 7.20
N ASP A 249 4.00 -10.94 7.50
CA ASP A 249 2.97 -10.07 6.91
C ASP A 249 3.25 -9.78 5.44
N PHE A 250 4.52 -9.52 5.09
CA PHE A 250 4.91 -9.38 3.69
C PHE A 250 4.77 -10.71 2.92
N PHE A 251 5.06 -11.85 3.55
CA PHE A 251 4.88 -13.17 2.94
C PHE A 251 3.40 -13.44 2.62
N ARG A 252 2.48 -13.07 3.50
CA ARG A 252 1.02 -13.17 3.25
C ARG A 252 0.59 -12.36 2.02
N LEU A 253 1.19 -11.20 1.78
CA LEU A 253 0.96 -10.42 0.54
C LEU A 253 1.43 -11.19 -0.70
N LEU A 254 2.58 -11.88 -0.61
CA LEU A 254 3.08 -12.71 -1.71
C LEU A 254 2.17 -13.91 -1.97
N GLU A 255 1.73 -14.62 -0.92
CA GLU A 255 0.77 -15.72 -1.01
C GLU A 255 -0.54 -15.27 -1.67
N HIS A 256 -1.07 -14.12 -1.25
CA HIS A 256 -2.25 -13.50 -1.86
C HIS A 256 -2.03 -13.27 -3.36
N ARG A 257 -0.90 -12.66 -3.75
CA ARG A 257 -0.52 -12.48 -5.15
C ARG A 257 -0.49 -13.79 -5.93
N PHE A 258 0.16 -14.81 -5.40
CA PHE A 258 0.28 -16.10 -6.09
C PHE A 258 -1.06 -16.80 -6.24
N LYS A 259 -1.92 -16.73 -5.21
CA LYS A 259 -3.28 -17.27 -5.30
C LYS A 259 -4.12 -16.54 -6.35
N CYS A 260 -3.99 -15.21 -6.45
CA CYS A 260 -4.64 -14.45 -7.53
C CYS A 260 -4.14 -14.88 -8.91
N VAL A 261 -2.84 -15.09 -9.10
CA VAL A 261 -2.29 -15.60 -10.37
C VAL A 261 -2.84 -16.98 -10.72
N GLU A 262 -2.93 -17.89 -9.74
CA GLU A 262 -3.47 -19.24 -9.92
C GLU A 262 -4.93 -19.20 -10.37
N VAL A 263 -5.80 -18.53 -9.61
CA VAL A 263 -7.25 -18.44 -9.90
C VAL A 263 -7.49 -17.77 -11.25
N VAL A 264 -6.76 -16.71 -11.57
CA VAL A 264 -6.87 -16.03 -12.87
C VAL A 264 -6.38 -16.95 -14.00
N GLY A 265 -5.32 -17.73 -13.77
CA GLY A 265 -4.83 -18.74 -14.71
C GLY A 265 -5.88 -19.80 -15.02
N GLU A 266 -6.53 -20.33 -13.98
CA GLU A 266 -7.60 -21.32 -14.09
C GLU A 266 -8.78 -20.78 -14.91
N LEU A 267 -9.24 -19.55 -14.63
CA LEU A 267 -10.36 -18.91 -15.35
C LEU A 267 -10.11 -18.76 -16.86
N ILE A 268 -8.86 -18.48 -17.26
CA ILE A 268 -8.50 -18.37 -18.68
C ILE A 268 -8.48 -19.74 -19.36
N THR A 269 -8.10 -20.78 -18.61
CA THR A 269 -8.08 -22.16 -19.12
C THR A 269 -9.46 -22.80 -19.18
N SER A 270 -10.32 -22.55 -18.19
CA SER A 270 -11.66 -23.15 -18.05
C SER A 270 -12.67 -22.63 -19.08
N ASN A 271 -12.36 -21.54 -19.78
CA ASN A 271 -13.25 -20.93 -20.78
C ASN A 271 -14.58 -20.43 -20.16
N GLU A 272 -14.67 -20.27 -18.84
CA GLU A 272 -15.85 -19.72 -18.14
C GLU A 272 -16.12 -18.25 -18.50
N CYS A 273 -15.17 -17.57 -19.14
CA CYS A 273 -15.38 -16.27 -19.78
C CYS A 273 -16.23 -16.35 -21.07
N THR A 274 -16.75 -17.52 -21.41
CA THR A 274 -17.57 -17.80 -22.59
C THR A 274 -18.76 -18.71 -22.24
N SER A 275 -19.68 -18.24 -21.40
CA SER A 275 -21.08 -18.67 -21.45
C SER A 275 -22.01 -17.44 -21.44
N PRO A 276 -23.13 -17.50 -22.17
CA PRO A 276 -23.70 -16.36 -22.88
C PRO A 276 -24.81 -15.71 -22.06
N GLY A 277 -24.49 -14.66 -21.31
CA GLY A 277 -25.48 -13.77 -20.68
C GLY A 277 -25.64 -12.46 -21.43
N ASP A 278 -24.54 -11.75 -21.72
CA ASP A 278 -24.62 -10.33 -22.09
C ASP A 278 -23.92 -9.95 -23.42
N LEU A 279 -23.47 -10.95 -24.19
CA LEU A 279 -22.84 -10.76 -25.50
C LEU A 279 -23.79 -11.17 -26.64
N ILE A 280 -24.99 -10.57 -26.71
CA ILE A 280 -25.82 -10.66 -27.91
C ILE A 280 -25.25 -9.70 -28.96
N GLY A 281 -24.39 -10.23 -29.84
CA GLY A 281 -24.20 -9.70 -31.18
C GLY A 281 -25.20 -10.37 -32.13
N ASN A 282 -25.61 -9.67 -33.19
CA ASN A 282 -26.67 -10.07 -34.15
C ASN A 282 -26.49 -11.43 -34.86
N SER A 283 -25.45 -12.21 -34.56
CA SER A 283 -25.18 -13.53 -35.16
C SER A 283 -24.98 -14.66 -34.14
N GLY A 284 -25.14 -14.44 -32.83
CA GLY A 284 -25.21 -15.51 -31.82
C GLY A 284 -23.97 -16.43 -31.69
N THR A 285 -22.82 -16.07 -32.27
CA THR A 285 -21.62 -16.92 -32.27
C THR A 285 -20.56 -16.39 -31.31
N SER A 286 -20.33 -17.13 -30.21
CA SER A 286 -19.20 -16.92 -29.28
C SER A 286 -17.98 -17.62 -29.85
N TYR A 287 -16.92 -16.87 -30.18
CA TYR A 287 -15.66 -17.45 -30.66
C TYR A 287 -14.67 -17.56 -29.49
N PRO A 288 -14.11 -18.75 -29.22
CA PRO A 288 -13.08 -18.90 -28.20
C PRO A 288 -11.83 -18.10 -28.58
N LEU A 289 -11.18 -17.49 -27.58
CA LEU A 289 -9.88 -16.84 -27.73
C LEU A 289 -8.87 -17.82 -28.35
N SER A 290 -8.14 -17.39 -29.37
CA SER A 290 -7.11 -18.24 -29.98
C SER A 290 -6.00 -18.57 -28.96
N SER A 291 -5.37 -19.74 -29.10
CA SER A 291 -4.35 -20.22 -28.17
C SER A 291 -3.17 -19.24 -28.01
N SER A 292 -2.81 -18.53 -29.08
CA SER A 292 -1.76 -17.50 -29.06
C SER A 292 -2.15 -16.28 -28.22
N ILE A 293 -3.42 -15.90 -28.22
CA ILE A 293 -3.92 -14.79 -27.42
C ILE A 293 -4.03 -15.20 -25.96
N LYS A 294 -4.58 -16.40 -25.67
CA LYS A 294 -4.65 -16.93 -24.31
C LYS A 294 -3.28 -16.97 -23.64
N ALA A 295 -2.27 -17.49 -24.35
CA ALA A 295 -0.89 -17.53 -23.85
C ALA A 295 -0.34 -16.13 -23.52
N LYS A 296 -0.70 -15.11 -24.31
CA LYS A 296 -0.25 -13.74 -24.08
C LYS A 296 -0.96 -13.07 -22.91
N ILE A 297 -2.27 -13.28 -22.77
CA ILE A 297 -3.05 -12.82 -21.62
C ILE A 297 -2.52 -13.49 -20.34
N GLN A 298 -2.27 -14.80 -20.37
CA GLN A 298 -1.65 -15.52 -19.26
C GLN A 298 -0.27 -14.95 -18.91
N GLY A 299 0.55 -14.60 -19.90
CA GLY A 299 1.83 -13.95 -19.67
C GLY A 299 1.72 -12.60 -18.94
N ILE A 300 0.75 -11.76 -19.35
CA ILE A 300 0.48 -10.47 -18.68
C ILE A 300 0.00 -10.72 -17.24
N LEU A 301 -0.96 -11.61 -17.05
CA LEU A 301 -1.60 -11.82 -15.74
C LEU A 301 -0.71 -12.59 -14.76
N LYS A 302 0.26 -13.36 -15.24
CA LYS A 302 1.33 -13.93 -14.40
C LYS A 302 2.18 -12.83 -13.75
N GLN A 303 2.37 -11.70 -14.44
CA GLN A 303 3.10 -10.55 -13.89
C GLN A 303 2.18 -9.61 -13.11
N CYS A 304 0.99 -9.33 -13.63
CA CYS A 304 0.02 -8.42 -13.03
C CYS A 304 -1.38 -9.06 -13.03
N PRO A 305 -1.79 -9.81 -11.99
CA PRO A 305 -3.08 -10.51 -11.96
C PRO A 305 -4.22 -9.52 -11.66
N GLN A 306 -4.46 -8.57 -12.56
CA GLN A 306 -5.51 -7.55 -12.46
C GLN A 306 -6.12 -7.26 -13.84
N GLY A 307 -7.44 -7.02 -13.90
CA GLY A 307 -8.15 -6.73 -15.13
C GLY A 307 -7.61 -5.50 -15.88
N ASN A 308 -7.25 -4.43 -15.16
CA ASN A 308 -6.61 -3.25 -15.73
C ASN A 308 -5.33 -3.53 -16.53
N ALA A 309 -4.53 -4.54 -16.15
CA ALA A 309 -3.34 -4.91 -16.90
C ALA A 309 -3.66 -5.38 -18.34
N ILE A 310 -4.87 -5.92 -18.55
CA ILE A 310 -5.39 -6.26 -19.87
C ILE A 310 -5.84 -5.00 -20.61
N ARG A 311 -6.58 -4.11 -19.94
CA ARG A 311 -7.12 -2.87 -20.52
C ARG A 311 -6.02 -1.93 -21.02
N GLU A 312 -4.92 -1.85 -20.29
CA GLU A 312 -3.78 -0.98 -20.60
C GLU A 312 -2.77 -1.62 -21.58
N SER A 313 -2.97 -2.89 -21.96
CA SER A 313 -2.07 -3.59 -22.86
C SER A 313 -2.07 -2.97 -24.26
N THR A 314 -1.01 -2.24 -24.59
CA THR A 314 -0.79 -1.64 -25.92
C THR A 314 -0.87 -2.67 -27.05
N PHE A 315 -0.40 -3.89 -26.81
CA PHE A 315 -0.50 -4.98 -27.79
C PHE A 315 -1.94 -5.38 -28.09
N LEU A 316 -2.79 -5.51 -27.07
CA LEU A 316 -4.21 -5.83 -27.26
C LEU A 316 -4.91 -4.65 -27.93
N ASN A 317 -4.62 -3.42 -27.50
CA ASN A 317 -5.18 -2.20 -28.08
C ASN A 317 -4.85 -2.06 -29.58
N ILE A 318 -3.60 -2.29 -30.00
CA ILE A 318 -3.22 -2.27 -31.44
C ILE A 318 -3.96 -3.34 -32.24
N ARG A 319 -4.19 -4.52 -31.66
CA ARG A 319 -4.84 -5.63 -32.36
C ARG A 319 -6.36 -5.44 -32.46
N VAL A 320 -6.99 -4.87 -31.42
CA VAL A 320 -8.38 -4.41 -31.42
C VAL A 320 -8.55 -3.33 -32.51
N GLN A 321 -7.65 -2.35 -32.56
CA GLN A 321 -7.66 -1.28 -33.57
C GLN A 321 -7.41 -1.79 -35.00
N ARG A 322 -6.63 -2.86 -35.20
CA ARG A 322 -6.45 -3.47 -36.54
C ARG A 322 -7.64 -4.32 -37.00
N LYS A 323 -8.49 -4.75 -36.07
CA LYS A 323 -9.73 -5.50 -36.31
C LYS A 323 -10.97 -4.59 -36.38
N THR A 324 -10.79 -3.33 -36.77
CA THR A 324 -11.70 -2.15 -36.66
C THR A 324 -13.19 -2.30 -37.03
N ASN A 325 -13.68 -3.45 -37.48
CA ASN A 325 -15.10 -3.73 -37.68
C ASN A 325 -15.69 -4.78 -36.70
N ASP A 326 -14.91 -5.28 -35.73
CA ASP A 326 -15.33 -6.37 -34.84
C ASP A 326 -15.59 -5.85 -33.41
N TRP A 327 -16.68 -5.09 -33.24
CA TRP A 327 -17.17 -4.57 -31.94
C TRP A 327 -17.36 -5.67 -30.89
N SER A 328 -17.57 -6.92 -31.33
CA SER A 328 -17.68 -8.10 -30.47
C SER A 328 -16.38 -8.41 -29.71
N PHE A 329 -15.23 -8.14 -30.33
CA PHE A 329 -13.92 -8.44 -29.76
C PHE A 329 -13.60 -7.49 -28.60
N GLU A 330 -13.74 -6.17 -28.79
CA GLU A 330 -13.49 -5.17 -27.72
C GLU A 330 -14.38 -5.41 -26.49
N LYS A 331 -15.67 -5.70 -26.69
CA LYS A 331 -16.61 -6.00 -25.60
C LYS A 331 -16.16 -7.23 -24.81
N SER A 332 -15.68 -8.27 -25.48
CA SER A 332 -15.22 -9.51 -24.84
C SER A 332 -14.01 -9.31 -23.92
N TYR A 333 -13.04 -8.43 -24.25
CA TYR A 333 -11.90 -8.18 -23.35
C TYR A 333 -12.24 -7.32 -22.15
N LYS A 334 -13.16 -6.35 -22.32
CA LYS A 334 -13.64 -5.56 -21.18
C LYS A 334 -14.37 -6.47 -20.20
N THR A 335 -15.25 -7.35 -20.69
CA THR A 335 -15.91 -8.37 -19.87
C THR A 335 -14.92 -9.32 -19.20
N LEU A 336 -13.89 -9.79 -19.92
CA LEU A 336 -12.84 -10.62 -19.33
C LEU A 336 -12.08 -9.89 -18.20
N ALA A 337 -11.76 -8.60 -18.39
CA ALA A 337 -11.13 -7.80 -17.36
C ALA A 337 -12.03 -7.63 -16.12
N ASP A 338 -13.34 -7.43 -16.32
CA ASP A 338 -14.33 -7.34 -15.23
C ASP A 338 -14.43 -8.66 -14.45
N VAL A 339 -14.49 -9.80 -15.14
CA VAL A 339 -14.53 -11.13 -14.51
C VAL A 339 -13.26 -11.40 -13.70
N ILE A 340 -12.09 -10.99 -14.21
CA ILE A 340 -10.83 -11.11 -13.50
C ILE A 340 -10.81 -10.25 -12.23
N GLU A 341 -11.29 -9.00 -12.32
CA GLU A 341 -11.40 -8.13 -11.14
C GLU A 341 -12.32 -8.73 -10.08
N GLU A 342 -13.48 -9.27 -10.48
CA GLU A 342 -14.41 -9.93 -9.57
C GLU A 342 -13.78 -11.16 -8.89
N ALA A 343 -13.08 -12.00 -9.65
CA ALA A 343 -12.40 -13.17 -9.13
C ALA A 343 -11.29 -12.82 -8.12
N VAL A 344 -10.48 -11.80 -8.43
CA VAL A 344 -9.43 -11.29 -7.54
C VAL A 344 -10.02 -10.74 -6.25
N ILE A 345 -11.13 -10.01 -6.32
CA ILE A 345 -11.84 -9.51 -5.14
C ILE A 345 -12.35 -10.69 -4.29
N LYS A 346 -12.94 -11.72 -4.90
CA LYS A 346 -13.39 -12.94 -4.19
C LYS A 346 -12.24 -13.66 -3.47
N VAL A 347 -11.08 -13.82 -4.12
CA VAL A 347 -9.87 -14.40 -3.49
C VAL A 347 -9.46 -13.60 -2.26
N THR A 348 -9.47 -12.28 -2.37
CA THR A 348 -9.11 -11.38 -1.26
C THR A 348 -10.06 -11.55 -0.06
N HIS A 349 -11.36 -11.68 -0.30
CA HIS A 349 -12.34 -11.97 0.76
C HIS A 349 -12.19 -13.38 1.36
N LEU A 350 -11.90 -14.39 0.55
CA LEU A 350 -11.74 -15.77 1.01
C LEU A 350 -10.49 -15.96 1.87
N ILE A 351 -9.35 -15.39 1.47
CA ILE A 351 -8.12 -15.39 2.27
C ILE A 351 -8.35 -14.67 3.60
N SER A 352 -9.15 -13.60 3.60
CA SER A 352 -9.55 -12.92 4.83
C SER A 352 -10.34 -13.82 5.79
N TYR A 353 -11.25 -14.64 5.26
CA TYR A 353 -12.07 -15.54 6.08
C TYR A 353 -11.22 -16.62 6.76
N LEU A 354 -10.25 -17.17 6.03
CA LEU A 354 -9.30 -18.15 6.56
C LEU A 354 -8.35 -17.53 7.60
N LEU A 355 -7.88 -16.31 7.38
CA LEU A 355 -6.97 -15.61 8.30
C LEU A 355 -7.67 -15.10 9.57
N ILE A 356 -8.93 -14.65 9.50
CA ILE A 356 -9.72 -14.30 10.69
C ILE A 356 -9.93 -15.53 11.58
N ILE A 357 -10.07 -16.73 11.01
CA ILE A 357 -10.20 -17.97 11.77
C ILE A 357 -8.87 -18.33 12.45
N THR A 358 -7.72 -18.12 11.79
CA THR A 358 -6.42 -18.45 12.40
C THR A 358 -5.98 -17.46 13.47
N ASP A 359 -6.32 -16.17 13.35
CA ASP A 359 -5.95 -15.15 14.36
C ASP A 359 -6.95 -15.09 15.56
N LYS A 360 -8.20 -15.55 15.40
CA LYS A 360 -9.23 -15.48 16.47
C LYS A 360 -9.24 -16.63 17.48
N TRP A 361 -8.45 -17.69 17.29
CA TRP A 361 -8.40 -18.81 18.26
C TRP A 361 -7.33 -18.66 19.36
N VAL A 362 -6.64 -17.52 19.48
CA VAL A 362 -5.61 -17.31 20.52
C VAL A 362 -6.01 -16.36 21.67
N TRP A 363 -7.20 -15.74 21.65
CA TRP A 363 -7.60 -14.78 22.72
C TRP A 363 -8.97 -14.99 23.37
N VAL A 364 -9.59 -16.16 23.23
CA VAL A 364 -10.80 -16.51 24.01
C VAL A 364 -10.58 -17.87 24.65
N TYR A 365 -9.95 -17.88 25.83
CA TYR A 365 -10.08 -18.82 26.96
C TYR A 365 -8.77 -18.82 27.77
N CYS A 366 -8.58 -17.80 28.62
CA CYS A 366 -7.77 -17.87 29.85
C CYS A 366 -8.06 -16.64 30.71
N THR A 367 -9.25 -16.60 31.31
CA THR A 367 -9.50 -15.98 32.62
C THR A 367 -10.59 -16.83 33.28
N VAL A 368 -10.13 -17.78 34.10
CA VAL A 368 -10.88 -18.30 35.25
C VAL A 368 -10.49 -17.44 36.43
#